data_AF-A0A7S0MBV0-F1
#
_entry.id   AF-A0A7S0MBV0-F1
#
_cell.length_a   1.000
_cell.length_b   1.000
_cell.length_c   1.000
_cell.angle_alpha   90.00
_cell.angle_beta   90.00
_cell.angle_gamma   90.00
#
_symmetry.space_group_name_H-M   'P 1'
#
loop_
_entity.id
_entity.type
_entity.pdbx_description
1 polymer ?
#
loop_
_entity_poly.entity_id
_entity_poly.type
_entity_poly.pdbx_seq_one_letter_code
_entity_poly.pdbx_strand_id
1 'polypeptide(L)'
;SVVMVRAPGADDEYAELQKRFQMLENDRKNLFEHTQTEVKKNKEALSKLKKENKDLRSSLAIILSDQGKLAGKDSEIGKLELQVQELRRRHDDVRHQCSFRQKELDTMQDKLRDLEKEMAKLQDDDTPLTRNIRTLENRLDKAMIKYNEAQSIRKTYEQIVKRLKEERIGFDNQLAAIERTLKAKEKDLEELVLMSHDAQHAKEVAKAELLKLEHQLMEEKKQREKELADRRALVQQKVEMNQRMEKRDKMRREMSLVEGAEQSDAGDATTKKSLFSSAFHSALNEHVLEEEQKKITTYEEAFRKIKDATGVSDVNEVIQKFLTQDETHNNLVVMTKEAQARIDALNEDKAQAKAKVEEIKYSGTGSLGSRRIVDEFESHLSEANSKCERNKQKYERIAKILINVKSGVEHLADKLEPISVDQEAVVMTDSTVVEVLAQCEAKLMRLMDTVEGEQASVDADLTGDKLLGAGEPEMPAYNTRVQINHDPDDESGEEGAEEDDQEDVPDRDQVKKYSSLMLDKANKKQKRQRRRKGEGAKGSKSVGKKPDIA
;
A
#
# COMPACT_ATOMS: atom_id res chain seq x y z
N SER A 1 -145.34 -117.76 134.29
CA SER A 1 -144.66 -118.57 135.31
C SER A 1 -143.25 -118.89 134.84
N VAL A 2 -142.25 -118.76 135.73
CA VAL A 2 -141.05 -119.65 135.75
C VAL A 2 -139.97 -119.41 134.66
N VAL A 3 -138.90 -118.69 135.07
CA VAL A 3 -137.49 -119.16 135.23
C VAL A 3 -136.74 -119.85 134.05
N MET A 4 -135.48 -119.40 133.85
CA MET A 4 -134.31 -120.03 133.15
C MET A 4 -134.34 -120.07 131.61
N VAL A 5 -133.25 -120.01 130.82
CA VAL A 5 -131.78 -119.83 130.97
C VAL A 5 -131.21 -119.44 129.59
N ARG A 6 -130.05 -118.76 129.59
CA ARG A 6 -129.28 -118.13 128.50
C ARG A 6 -128.71 -119.14 127.46
N ALA A 7 -128.57 -118.71 126.19
CA ALA A 7 -127.76 -119.40 125.14
C ALA A 7 -126.89 -118.37 124.35
N PRO A 8 -125.65 -118.71 123.90
CA PRO A 8 -124.65 -117.77 123.41
C PRO A 8 -124.58 -117.69 121.87
N GLY A 9 -124.34 -116.49 121.29
CA GLY A 9 -124.08 -116.36 119.85
C GLY A 9 -124.43 -115.02 119.16
N ALA A 10 -124.90 -113.99 119.86
CA ALA A 10 -125.39 -112.75 119.22
C ALA A 10 -124.32 -111.65 119.00
N ASP A 11 -123.13 -111.76 119.59
CA ASP A 11 -122.11 -110.69 119.54
C ASP A 11 -121.22 -110.73 118.28
N ASP A 12 -121.12 -111.88 117.59
CA ASP A 12 -120.24 -112.04 116.43
C ASP A 12 -120.80 -111.40 115.15
N GLU A 13 -122.12 -111.37 114.95
CA GLU A 13 -122.74 -110.80 113.75
C GLU A 13 -122.65 -109.26 113.70
N TYR A 14 -122.64 -108.58 114.85
CA TYR A 14 -122.54 -107.12 114.90
C TYR A 14 -121.13 -106.61 114.56
N ALA A 15 -120.10 -107.36 114.98
CA ALA A 15 -118.70 -107.01 114.70
C ALA A 15 -118.35 -107.12 113.21
N GLU A 16 -118.98 -108.05 112.49
CA GLU A 16 -118.75 -108.26 111.05
C GLU A 16 -119.33 -107.12 110.20
N LEU A 17 -120.50 -106.59 110.59
CA LEU A 17 -121.14 -105.50 109.86
C LEU A 17 -120.37 -104.17 109.99
N GLN A 18 -119.76 -103.93 111.15
CA GLN A 18 -118.97 -102.71 111.41
C GLN A 18 -117.67 -102.67 110.58
N LYS A 19 -117.00 -103.82 110.37
CA LYS A 19 -115.84 -103.91 109.47
C LYS A 19 -116.18 -103.62 108.01
N ARG A 20 -117.36 -104.03 107.55
CA ARG A 20 -117.78 -103.82 106.15
C ARG A 20 -118.06 -102.35 105.83
N PHE A 21 -118.62 -101.59 106.78
CA PHE A 21 -118.86 -100.16 106.60
C PHE A 21 -117.54 -99.37 106.51
N GLN A 22 -116.54 -99.73 107.32
CA GLN A 22 -115.24 -99.06 107.35
C GLN A 22 -114.44 -99.27 106.05
N MET A 23 -114.56 -100.44 105.40
CA MET A 23 -113.96 -100.65 104.07
C MET A 23 -114.62 -99.79 102.99
N LEU A 24 -115.94 -99.65 103.00
CA LEU A 24 -116.65 -98.81 102.01
C LEU A 24 -116.31 -97.32 102.13
N GLU A 25 -116.11 -96.79 103.34
CA GLU A 25 -115.66 -95.41 103.51
C GLU A 25 -114.23 -95.19 103.00
N ASN A 26 -113.33 -96.16 103.21
CA ASN A 26 -111.98 -96.11 102.67
C ASN A 26 -111.96 -96.17 101.14
N ASP A 27 -112.78 -97.03 100.53
CA ASP A 27 -112.88 -97.10 99.07
C ASP A 27 -113.44 -95.81 98.45
N ARG A 28 -114.44 -95.19 99.10
CA ARG A 28 -114.96 -93.89 98.64
C ARG A 28 -113.91 -92.79 98.71
N LYS A 29 -113.09 -92.78 99.77
CA LYS A 29 -112.01 -91.81 99.93
C LYS A 29 -110.91 -91.99 98.89
N ASN A 30 -110.50 -93.24 98.62
CA ASN A 30 -109.51 -93.57 97.60
C ASN A 30 -109.96 -93.15 96.19
N LEU A 31 -111.25 -93.37 95.83
CA LEU A 31 -111.77 -92.93 94.52
C LEU A 31 -111.73 -91.41 94.36
N PHE A 32 -112.09 -90.67 95.41
CA PHE A 32 -112.08 -89.21 95.37
C PHE A 32 -110.65 -88.65 95.29
N GLU A 33 -109.71 -89.22 96.04
CA GLU A 33 -108.29 -88.84 95.95
C GLU A 33 -107.71 -89.17 94.56
N HIS A 34 -108.04 -90.34 93.98
CA HIS A 34 -107.58 -90.72 92.65
C HIS A 34 -108.08 -89.76 91.57
N THR A 35 -109.38 -89.46 91.53
CA THR A 35 -109.96 -88.52 90.55
C THR A 35 -109.38 -87.11 90.69
N GLN A 36 -109.10 -86.64 91.92
CA GLN A 36 -108.48 -85.33 92.12
C GLN A 36 -107.02 -85.29 91.62
N THR A 37 -106.26 -86.40 91.78
CA THR A 37 -104.90 -86.50 91.23
C THR A 37 -104.87 -86.53 89.70
N GLU A 38 -105.83 -87.19 89.05
CA GLU A 38 -105.94 -87.19 87.58
C GLU A 38 -106.26 -85.81 87.02
N VAL A 39 -107.18 -85.06 87.66
CA VAL A 39 -107.50 -83.68 87.25
C VAL A 39 -106.27 -82.77 87.36
N LYS A 40 -105.43 -82.95 88.40
CA LYS A 40 -104.16 -82.22 88.53
C LYS A 40 -103.19 -82.58 87.40
N LYS A 41 -103.00 -83.86 87.10
CA LYS A 41 -102.15 -84.33 85.99
C LYS A 41 -102.61 -83.77 84.64
N ASN A 42 -103.91 -83.74 84.39
CA ASN A 42 -104.47 -83.20 83.15
C ASN A 42 -104.25 -81.68 83.01
N LYS A 43 -104.37 -80.91 84.10
CA LYS A 43 -104.04 -79.47 84.09
C LYS A 43 -102.56 -79.21 83.81
N GLU A 44 -101.67 -80.01 84.38
CA GLU A 44 -100.22 -79.88 84.13
C GLU A 44 -99.85 -80.21 82.68
N ALA A 45 -100.43 -81.26 82.09
CA ALA A 45 -100.21 -81.61 80.68
C ALA A 45 -100.67 -80.50 79.73
N LEU A 46 -101.82 -79.87 79.99
CA LEU A 46 -102.37 -78.79 79.18
C LEU A 46 -101.50 -77.51 79.27
N SER A 47 -100.91 -77.25 80.43
CA SER A 47 -99.93 -76.16 80.62
C SER A 47 -98.64 -76.39 79.81
N LYS A 48 -98.10 -77.63 79.83
CA LYS A 48 -96.93 -78.00 79.03
C LYS A 48 -97.18 -77.82 77.53
N LEU A 49 -98.29 -78.35 77.02
CA LEU A 49 -98.65 -78.21 75.60
C LEU A 49 -98.84 -76.75 75.17
N LYS A 50 -99.39 -75.90 76.03
CA LYS A 50 -99.51 -74.45 75.74
C LYS A 50 -98.15 -73.76 75.68
N LYS A 51 -97.20 -74.17 76.51
CA LYS A 51 -95.82 -73.63 76.49
C LYS A 51 -95.09 -74.06 75.22
N GLU A 52 -95.16 -75.34 74.87
CA GLU A 52 -94.59 -75.88 73.62
C GLU A 52 -95.17 -75.20 72.37
N ASN A 53 -96.48 -74.95 72.34
CA ASN A 53 -97.10 -74.26 71.20
C ASN A 53 -96.61 -72.80 71.06
N LYS A 54 -96.35 -72.12 72.18
CA LYS A 54 -95.79 -70.77 72.19
C LYS A 54 -94.34 -70.78 71.68
N ASP A 55 -93.55 -71.75 72.09
CA ASP A 55 -92.14 -71.91 71.68
C ASP A 55 -92.00 -72.32 70.20
N LEU A 56 -92.93 -73.14 69.69
CA LEU A 56 -93.00 -73.47 68.27
C LEU A 56 -93.40 -72.25 67.42
N ARG A 57 -94.31 -71.40 67.90
CA ARG A 57 -94.67 -70.17 67.17
C ARG A 57 -93.52 -69.16 67.14
N SER A 58 -92.75 -69.03 68.22
CA SER A 58 -91.60 -68.12 68.24
C SER A 58 -90.47 -68.60 67.32
N SER A 59 -90.18 -69.90 67.32
CA SER A 59 -89.17 -70.48 66.41
C SER A 59 -89.56 -70.34 64.93
N LEU A 60 -90.84 -70.52 64.58
CA LEU A 60 -91.32 -70.31 63.20
C LEU A 60 -91.18 -68.86 62.74
N ALA A 61 -91.46 -67.89 63.63
CA ALA A 61 -91.28 -66.47 63.33
C ALA A 61 -89.82 -66.09 63.07
N ILE A 62 -88.88 -66.69 63.81
CA ILE A 62 -87.44 -66.47 63.60
C ILE A 62 -87.00 -66.99 62.22
N ILE A 63 -87.40 -68.21 61.86
CA ILE A 63 -87.03 -68.84 60.57
C ILE A 63 -87.56 -68.03 59.38
N LEU A 64 -88.81 -67.57 59.43
CA LEU A 64 -89.39 -66.70 58.40
C LEU A 64 -88.65 -65.36 58.26
N SER A 65 -88.16 -64.80 59.37
CA SER A 65 -87.38 -63.55 59.34
C SER A 65 -85.98 -63.72 58.73
N ASP A 66 -85.35 -64.88 58.92
CA ASP A 66 -84.00 -65.15 58.39
C ASP A 66 -84.01 -65.52 56.91
N GLN A 67 -85.10 -66.08 56.39
CA GLN A 67 -85.23 -66.37 54.96
C GLN A 67 -85.18 -65.10 54.08
N GLY A 68 -85.68 -63.97 54.58
CA GLY A 68 -85.58 -62.67 53.90
C GLY A 68 -84.17 -62.07 53.86
N LYS A 69 -83.27 -62.47 54.79
CA LYS A 69 -81.88 -61.99 54.84
C LYS A 69 -80.94 -62.77 53.90
N LEU A 70 -81.26 -64.02 53.58
CA LEU A 70 -80.47 -64.84 52.65
C LEU A 70 -80.65 -64.38 51.20
N ALA A 71 -81.87 -64.02 50.80
CA ALA A 71 -82.15 -63.50 49.45
C ALA A 71 -81.47 -62.15 49.13
N GLY A 72 -81.19 -61.32 50.15
CA GLY A 72 -80.45 -60.06 49.97
C GLY A 72 -78.95 -60.27 49.71
N LYS A 73 -78.33 -61.29 50.34
CA LYS A 73 -76.91 -61.62 50.16
C LYS A 73 -76.60 -62.15 48.77
N ASP A 74 -77.48 -62.96 48.18
CA ASP A 74 -77.29 -63.46 46.82
C ASP A 74 -77.35 -62.35 45.76
N SER A 75 -78.17 -61.30 46.00
CA SER A 75 -78.22 -60.11 45.13
C SER A 75 -76.96 -59.25 45.25
N GLU A 76 -76.37 -59.13 46.44
CA GLU A 76 -75.11 -58.42 46.66
C GLU A 76 -73.91 -59.18 46.10
N ILE A 77 -73.88 -60.51 46.24
CA ILE A 77 -72.86 -61.38 45.66
C ILE A 77 -72.86 -61.27 44.13
N GLY A 78 -74.03 -61.32 43.49
CA GLY A 78 -74.14 -61.13 42.03
C GLY A 78 -73.64 -59.76 41.54
N LYS A 79 -73.86 -58.68 42.32
CA LYS A 79 -73.31 -57.35 42.01
C LYS A 79 -71.79 -57.30 42.16
N LEU A 80 -71.24 -57.94 43.20
CA LEU A 80 -69.79 -58.03 43.40
C LEU A 80 -69.13 -58.90 42.33
N GLU A 81 -69.76 -59.98 41.89
CA GLU A 81 -69.28 -60.81 40.77
C GLU A 81 -69.22 -60.02 39.46
N LEU A 82 -70.25 -59.23 39.14
CA LEU A 82 -70.23 -58.33 37.97
C LEU A 82 -69.14 -57.27 38.09
N GLN A 83 -68.91 -56.70 39.28
CA GLN A 83 -67.81 -55.77 39.51
C GLN A 83 -66.43 -56.44 39.34
N VAL A 84 -66.27 -57.67 39.82
CA VAL A 84 -65.02 -58.45 39.65
C VAL A 84 -64.80 -58.78 38.18
N GLN A 85 -65.82 -59.15 37.42
CA GLN A 85 -65.72 -59.39 35.99
C GLN A 85 -65.35 -58.11 35.23
N GLU A 86 -65.96 -56.98 35.55
CA GLU A 86 -65.64 -55.68 34.95
C GLU A 86 -64.22 -55.23 35.32
N LEU A 87 -63.78 -55.42 36.57
CA LEU A 87 -62.41 -55.13 36.99
C LEU A 87 -61.38 -56.04 36.31
N ARG A 88 -61.70 -57.32 36.10
CA ARG A 88 -60.86 -58.25 35.33
C ARG A 88 -60.74 -57.81 33.88
N ARG A 89 -61.87 -57.46 33.24
CA ARG A 89 -61.86 -56.93 31.86
C ARG A 89 -61.00 -55.68 31.75
N ARG A 90 -61.18 -54.71 32.66
CA ARG A 90 -60.34 -53.50 32.71
C ARG A 90 -58.87 -53.81 32.95
N HIS A 91 -58.56 -54.77 33.83
CA HIS A 91 -57.19 -55.19 34.07
C HIS A 91 -56.57 -55.81 32.82
N ASP A 92 -57.30 -56.68 32.11
CA ASP A 92 -56.84 -57.29 30.87
C ASP A 92 -56.66 -56.27 29.75
N ASP A 93 -57.57 -55.29 29.63
CA ASP A 93 -57.45 -54.17 28.69
C ASP A 93 -56.21 -53.32 28.98
N VAL A 94 -55.99 -52.94 30.25
CA VAL A 94 -54.81 -52.17 30.68
C VAL A 94 -53.54 -52.98 30.45
N ARG A 95 -53.55 -54.28 30.77
CA ARG A 95 -52.41 -55.17 30.53
C ARG A 95 -52.09 -55.27 29.04
N HIS A 96 -53.10 -55.36 28.18
CA HIS A 96 -52.91 -55.37 26.73
C HIS A 96 -52.32 -54.04 26.25
N GLN A 97 -52.83 -52.90 26.72
CA GLN A 97 -52.28 -51.58 26.39
C GLN A 97 -50.85 -51.40 26.87
N CYS A 98 -50.51 -51.87 28.08
CA CYS A 98 -49.13 -51.86 28.59
C CYS A 98 -48.22 -52.73 27.73
N SER A 99 -48.67 -53.94 27.35
CA SER A 99 -47.90 -54.82 26.46
C SER A 99 -47.71 -54.22 25.07
N PHE A 100 -48.71 -53.54 24.53
CA PHE A 100 -48.63 -52.85 23.25
C PHE A 100 -47.63 -51.69 23.30
N ARG A 101 -47.76 -50.80 24.30
CA ARG A 101 -46.82 -49.68 24.50
C ARG A 101 -45.40 -50.15 24.79
N GLN A 102 -45.23 -51.28 25.50
CA GLN A 102 -43.91 -51.87 25.72
C GLN A 102 -43.28 -52.31 24.39
N LYS A 103 -44.03 -52.98 23.51
CA LYS A 103 -43.55 -53.34 22.18
C LYS A 103 -43.20 -52.11 21.34
N GLU A 104 -44.02 -51.06 21.39
CA GLU A 104 -43.70 -49.80 20.72
C GLU A 104 -42.41 -49.18 21.26
N LEU A 105 -42.23 -49.14 22.58
CA LEU A 105 -40.99 -48.68 23.21
C LEU A 105 -39.78 -49.50 22.77
N ASP A 106 -39.89 -50.83 22.76
CA ASP A 106 -38.81 -51.71 22.31
C ASP A 106 -38.45 -51.41 20.85
N THR A 107 -39.44 -51.25 19.96
CA THR A 107 -39.18 -50.87 18.56
C THR A 107 -38.55 -49.50 18.40
N MET A 108 -38.92 -48.53 19.23
CA MET A 108 -38.33 -47.19 19.21
C MET A 108 -36.90 -47.20 19.79
N GLN A 109 -36.64 -48.01 20.80
CA GLN A 109 -35.30 -48.21 21.36
C GLN A 109 -34.38 -48.90 20.34
N ASP A 110 -34.87 -49.89 19.59
CA ASP A 110 -34.09 -50.52 18.53
C ASP A 110 -33.77 -49.52 17.40
N LYS A 111 -34.74 -48.70 16.99
CA LYS A 111 -34.49 -47.60 16.03
C LYS A 111 -33.47 -46.59 16.55
N LEU A 112 -33.54 -46.22 17.83
CA LEU A 112 -32.53 -45.34 18.44
C LEU A 112 -31.14 -45.99 18.43
N ARG A 113 -31.03 -47.27 18.76
CA ARG A 113 -29.75 -48.00 18.70
C ARG A 113 -29.20 -48.08 17.29
N ASP A 114 -30.05 -48.23 16.28
CA ASP A 114 -29.63 -48.26 14.88
C ASP A 114 -29.15 -46.88 14.42
N LEU A 115 -29.86 -45.81 14.79
CA LEU A 115 -29.42 -44.43 14.54
C LEU A 115 -28.12 -44.09 15.28
N GLU A 116 -27.95 -44.55 16.53
CA GLU A 116 -26.70 -44.37 17.28
C GLU A 116 -25.51 -45.06 16.59
N LYS A 117 -25.71 -46.26 16.03
CA LYS A 117 -24.68 -46.96 15.24
C LYS A 117 -24.37 -46.25 13.93
N GLU A 118 -25.36 -45.65 13.28
CA GLU A 118 -25.15 -44.85 12.06
C GLU A 118 -24.40 -43.56 12.37
N MET A 119 -24.73 -42.87 13.46
CA MET A 119 -24.00 -41.70 13.94
C MET A 119 -22.55 -42.03 14.28
N ALA A 120 -22.29 -43.17 14.94
CA ALA A 120 -20.93 -43.61 15.25
C ALA A 120 -20.06 -43.85 14.00
N LYS A 121 -20.65 -44.28 12.87
CA LYS A 121 -19.94 -44.43 11.59
C LYS A 121 -19.60 -43.10 10.94
N LEU A 122 -20.44 -42.08 11.12
CA LEU A 122 -20.21 -40.72 10.62
C LEU A 122 -19.17 -39.96 11.45
N GLN A 123 -18.95 -40.38 12.71
CA GLN A 123 -17.95 -39.83 13.61
C GLN A 123 -16.53 -40.39 13.41
N ASP A 124 -16.34 -41.31 12.45
CA ASP A 124 -15.03 -41.84 12.13
C ASP A 124 -14.25 -40.80 11.31
N ASP A 125 -13.59 -39.86 12.00
CA ASP A 125 -12.79 -38.75 11.44
C ASP A 125 -11.66 -39.22 10.50
N ASP A 126 -11.40 -40.53 10.45
CA ASP A 126 -10.33 -41.15 9.70
C ASP A 126 -10.83 -41.92 8.46
N THR A 127 -11.86 -41.37 7.81
CA THR A 127 -12.26 -41.79 6.46
C THR A 127 -11.10 -41.73 5.45
N PRO A 128 -11.10 -42.57 4.41
CA PRO A 128 -10.12 -42.46 3.33
C PRO A 128 -10.14 -41.07 2.66
N LEU A 129 -11.30 -40.39 2.68
CA LEU A 129 -11.44 -39.03 2.15
C LEU A 129 -10.71 -38.00 3.03
N THR A 130 -10.85 -38.05 4.36
CA THR A 130 -10.14 -37.12 5.26
C THR A 130 -8.63 -37.31 5.19
N ARG A 131 -8.15 -38.55 5.04
CA ARG A 131 -6.73 -38.82 4.76
C ARG A 131 -6.27 -38.22 3.43
N ASN A 132 -7.06 -38.38 2.36
CA ASN A 132 -6.76 -37.78 1.07
C ASN A 132 -6.72 -36.24 1.15
N ILE A 133 -7.67 -35.61 1.83
CA ILE A 133 -7.70 -34.16 2.09
C ILE A 133 -6.40 -33.73 2.78
N ARG A 134 -6.01 -34.39 3.89
CA ARG A 134 -4.74 -34.11 4.59
C ARG A 134 -3.52 -34.24 3.67
N THR A 135 -3.49 -35.23 2.77
CA THR A 135 -2.36 -35.36 1.84
C THR A 135 -2.32 -34.25 0.78
N LEU A 136 -3.48 -33.79 0.32
CA LEU A 136 -3.59 -32.70 -0.64
C LEU A 136 -3.22 -31.36 0.00
N GLU A 137 -3.67 -31.12 1.23
CA GLU A 137 -3.27 -29.96 2.04
C GLU A 137 -1.75 -29.93 2.23
N ASN A 138 -1.15 -31.03 2.69
CA ASN A 138 0.31 -31.13 2.82
C ASN A 138 1.05 -30.90 1.49
N ARG A 139 0.46 -31.30 0.36
CA ARG A 139 1.04 -31.07 -0.97
C ARG A 139 0.91 -29.61 -1.39
N LEU A 140 -0.22 -28.97 -1.07
CA LEU A 140 -0.45 -27.55 -1.28
C LEU A 140 0.53 -26.71 -0.46
N ASP A 141 0.70 -27.02 0.83
CA ASP A 141 1.66 -26.32 1.70
C ASP A 141 3.09 -26.43 1.16
N LYS A 142 3.49 -27.63 0.72
CA LYS A 142 4.81 -27.82 0.07
C LYS A 142 4.94 -27.02 -1.22
N ALA A 143 3.87 -26.89 -2.01
CA ALA A 143 3.88 -26.07 -3.22
C ALA A 143 3.96 -24.57 -2.88
N MET A 144 3.24 -24.12 -1.86
CA MET A 144 3.26 -22.75 -1.34
C MET A 144 4.65 -22.36 -0.83
N ILE A 145 5.30 -23.23 -0.04
CA ILE A 145 6.68 -23.00 0.44
C ILE A 145 7.64 -22.84 -0.75
N LYS A 146 7.56 -23.74 -1.74
CA LYS A 146 8.40 -23.67 -2.95
C LYS A 146 8.13 -22.43 -3.78
N TYR A 147 6.87 -22.01 -3.89
CA TYR A 147 6.49 -20.78 -4.60
C TYR A 147 7.08 -19.54 -3.90
N ASN A 148 6.94 -19.46 -2.59
CA ASN A 148 7.48 -18.34 -1.81
C ASN A 148 9.01 -18.29 -1.86
N GLU A 149 9.69 -19.44 -1.83
CA GLU A 149 11.14 -19.53 -2.01
C GLU A 149 11.57 -19.12 -3.43
N ALA A 150 10.87 -19.60 -4.46
CA ALA A 150 11.13 -19.16 -5.83
C ALA A 150 10.89 -17.66 -6.01
N GLN A 151 9.87 -17.10 -5.35
CA GLN A 151 9.58 -15.66 -5.39
C GLN A 151 10.65 -14.84 -4.66
N SER A 152 11.17 -15.31 -3.53
CA SER A 152 12.27 -14.63 -2.82
C SER A 152 13.55 -14.65 -3.66
N ILE A 153 13.88 -15.78 -4.28
CA ILE A 153 15.00 -15.90 -5.23
C ILE A 153 14.80 -14.99 -6.45
N ARG A 154 13.57 -14.90 -6.99
CA ARG A 154 13.28 -13.99 -8.10
C ARG A 154 13.52 -12.54 -7.71
N LYS A 155 13.04 -12.12 -6.53
CA LYS A 155 13.25 -10.76 -6.00
C LYS A 155 14.74 -10.43 -5.84
N THR A 156 15.57 -11.37 -5.39
CA THR A 156 17.02 -11.13 -5.27
C THR A 156 17.67 -11.01 -6.65
N TYR A 157 17.31 -11.85 -7.62
CA TYR A 157 17.80 -11.69 -8.99
C TYR A 157 17.34 -10.38 -9.66
N GLU A 158 16.10 -9.95 -9.42
CA GLU A 158 15.60 -8.65 -9.89
C GLU A 158 16.44 -7.49 -9.32
N GLN A 159 16.81 -7.55 -8.04
CA GLN A 159 17.69 -6.56 -7.41
C GLN A 159 19.11 -6.60 -8.00
N ILE A 160 19.68 -7.79 -8.22
CA ILE A 160 21.00 -7.95 -8.86
C ILE A 160 20.98 -7.34 -10.27
N VAL A 161 19.94 -7.64 -11.07
CA VAL A 161 19.79 -7.09 -12.42
C VAL A 161 19.64 -5.56 -12.38
N LYS A 162 18.86 -5.01 -11.43
CA LYS A 162 18.73 -3.56 -11.27
C LYS A 162 20.08 -2.91 -10.98
N ARG A 163 20.84 -3.46 -10.03
CA ARG A 163 22.19 -2.98 -9.70
C ARG A 163 23.15 -3.08 -10.88
N LEU A 164 23.15 -4.19 -11.61
CA LEU A 164 24.00 -4.35 -12.80
C LEU A 164 23.64 -3.35 -13.91
N LYS A 165 22.35 -3.01 -14.07
CA LYS A 165 21.92 -1.96 -15.02
C LYS A 165 22.41 -0.57 -14.58
N GLU A 166 22.32 -0.26 -13.29
CA GLU A 166 22.85 0.99 -12.73
C GLU A 166 24.38 1.07 -12.89
N GLU A 167 25.10 -0.02 -12.60
CA GLU A 167 26.56 -0.11 -12.80
C GLU A 167 26.93 0.03 -14.28
N ARG A 168 26.17 -0.57 -15.21
CA ARG A 168 26.37 -0.40 -16.66
C ARG A 168 26.29 1.07 -17.07
N ILE A 169 25.29 1.80 -16.60
CA ILE A 169 25.16 3.24 -16.87
C ILE A 169 26.36 4.00 -16.28
N GLY A 170 26.82 3.62 -15.09
CA GLY A 170 28.04 4.15 -14.47
C GLY A 170 29.28 3.95 -15.35
N PHE A 171 29.46 2.76 -15.92
CA PHE A 171 30.57 2.46 -16.83
C PHE A 171 30.49 3.25 -18.15
N ASP A 172 29.29 3.40 -18.73
CA ASP A 172 29.11 4.20 -19.96
C ASP A 172 29.51 5.67 -19.71
N ASN A 173 29.19 6.23 -18.54
CA ASN A 173 29.61 7.58 -18.17
C ASN A 173 31.13 7.72 -17.98
N GLN A 174 31.76 6.72 -17.35
CA GLN A 174 33.21 6.69 -17.18
C GLN A 174 33.93 6.56 -18.54
N LEU A 175 33.43 5.70 -19.43
CA LEU A 175 33.93 5.54 -20.79
C LEU A 175 33.83 6.86 -21.56
N ALA A 176 32.67 7.50 -21.55
CA ALA A 176 32.47 8.79 -22.21
C ALA A 176 33.37 9.90 -21.64
N ALA A 177 33.69 9.85 -20.35
CA ALA A 177 34.66 10.78 -19.74
C ALA A 177 36.09 10.51 -20.25
N ILE A 178 36.50 9.24 -20.27
CA ILE A 178 37.81 8.83 -20.79
C ILE A 178 37.95 9.19 -22.27
N GLU A 179 36.94 8.92 -23.09
CA GLU A 179 36.91 9.30 -24.52
C GLU A 179 37.02 10.81 -24.73
N ARG A 180 36.35 11.62 -23.91
CA ARG A 180 36.50 13.08 -23.94
C ARG A 180 37.93 13.51 -23.61
N THR A 181 38.55 12.89 -22.60
CA THR A 181 39.94 13.20 -22.26
C THR A 181 40.92 12.74 -23.34
N LEU A 182 40.66 11.61 -23.99
CA LEU A 182 41.47 11.10 -25.09
C LEU A 182 41.43 12.07 -26.28
N LYS A 183 40.22 12.50 -26.71
CA LYS A 183 40.07 13.48 -27.80
C LYS A 183 40.74 14.81 -27.50
N ALA A 184 40.67 15.28 -26.25
CA ALA A 184 41.39 16.49 -25.84
C ALA A 184 42.91 16.29 -25.96
N LYS A 185 43.43 15.14 -25.53
CA LYS A 185 44.86 14.81 -25.63
C LYS A 185 45.34 14.59 -27.06
N GLU A 186 44.52 14.02 -27.92
CA GLU A 186 44.80 13.92 -29.36
C GLU A 186 44.92 15.30 -29.99
N LYS A 187 44.01 16.22 -29.66
CA LYS A 187 44.10 17.62 -30.10
C LYS A 187 45.34 18.33 -29.56
N ASP A 188 45.65 18.16 -28.27
CA ASP A 188 46.88 18.70 -27.66
C ASP A 188 48.13 18.18 -28.41
N LEU A 189 48.14 16.91 -28.81
CA LEU A 189 49.22 16.29 -29.56
C LEU A 189 49.34 16.86 -30.98
N GLU A 190 48.22 17.04 -31.68
CA GLU A 190 48.19 17.69 -33.00
C GLU A 190 48.76 19.11 -32.94
N GLU A 191 48.34 19.90 -31.95
CA GLU A 191 48.88 21.26 -31.73
C GLU A 191 50.38 21.22 -31.44
N LEU A 192 50.85 20.28 -30.61
CA LEU A 192 52.26 20.13 -30.30
C LEU A 192 53.10 19.73 -31.53
N VAL A 193 52.56 18.87 -32.41
CA VAL A 193 53.21 18.48 -33.66
C VAL A 193 53.36 19.68 -34.59
N LEU A 194 52.32 20.52 -34.72
CA LEU A 194 52.39 21.75 -35.52
C LEU A 194 53.44 22.71 -34.96
N MET A 195 53.45 22.94 -33.64
CA MET A 195 54.48 23.75 -32.99
C MET A 195 55.89 23.19 -33.20
N SER A 196 56.05 21.86 -33.20
CA SER A 196 57.34 21.23 -33.47
C SER A 196 57.79 21.43 -34.92
N HIS A 197 56.86 21.39 -35.87
CA HIS A 197 57.17 21.67 -37.27
C HIS A 197 57.59 23.14 -37.44
N ASP A 198 56.88 24.08 -36.82
CA ASP A 198 57.21 25.51 -36.87
C ASP A 198 58.58 25.80 -36.23
N ALA A 199 58.87 25.18 -35.08
CA ALA A 199 60.17 25.29 -34.43
C ALA A 199 61.30 24.70 -35.29
N GLN A 200 61.06 23.58 -35.96
CA GLN A 200 62.03 22.98 -36.88
C GLN A 200 62.25 23.87 -38.11
N HIS A 201 61.19 24.45 -38.68
CA HIS A 201 61.29 25.39 -39.79
C HIS A 201 62.08 26.65 -39.39
N ALA A 202 61.77 27.26 -38.25
CA ALA A 202 62.50 28.42 -37.73
C ALA A 202 64.00 28.12 -37.53
N LYS A 203 64.33 26.92 -37.02
CA LYS A 203 65.72 26.45 -36.91
C LYS A 203 66.40 26.27 -38.26
N GLU A 204 65.71 25.74 -39.27
CA GLU A 204 66.25 25.59 -40.62
C GLU A 204 66.50 26.94 -41.29
N VAL A 205 65.58 27.89 -41.13
CA VAL A 205 65.74 29.28 -41.59
C VAL A 205 66.95 29.93 -40.92
N ALA A 206 67.06 29.85 -39.59
CA ALA A 206 68.19 30.42 -38.86
C ALA A 206 69.54 29.79 -39.28
N LYS A 207 69.57 28.46 -39.52
CA LYS A 207 70.76 27.79 -40.06
C LYS A 207 71.10 28.25 -41.47
N ALA A 208 70.10 28.42 -42.34
CA ALA A 208 70.31 28.90 -43.69
C ALA A 208 70.83 30.36 -43.71
N GLU A 209 70.31 31.22 -42.83
CA GLU A 209 70.81 32.58 -42.64
C GLU A 209 72.24 32.61 -42.11
N LEU A 210 72.55 31.77 -41.11
CA LEU A 210 73.90 31.63 -40.58
C LEU A 210 74.89 31.19 -41.66
N LEU A 211 74.53 30.19 -42.49
CA LEU A 211 75.38 29.74 -43.60
C LEU A 211 75.58 30.85 -44.65
N LYS A 212 74.55 31.64 -44.96
CA LYS A 212 74.67 32.79 -45.87
C LYS A 212 75.62 33.85 -45.31
N LEU A 213 75.50 34.17 -44.02
CA LEU A 213 76.39 35.12 -43.35
C LEU A 213 77.84 34.62 -43.27
N GLU A 214 78.04 33.34 -42.97
CA GLU A 214 79.38 32.72 -43.01
C GLU A 214 80.00 32.79 -44.40
N HIS A 215 79.22 32.52 -45.44
CA HIS A 215 79.69 32.64 -46.82
C HIS A 215 80.06 34.09 -47.18
N GLN A 216 79.21 35.05 -46.85
CA GLN A 216 79.48 36.48 -47.05
C GLN A 216 80.75 36.92 -46.30
N LEU A 217 80.93 36.50 -45.05
CA LEU A 217 82.14 36.80 -44.27
C LEU A 217 83.39 36.16 -44.87
N MET A 218 83.30 34.94 -45.41
CA MET A 218 84.42 34.31 -46.12
C MET A 218 84.77 35.04 -47.42
N GLU A 219 83.76 35.47 -48.19
CA GLU A 219 83.98 36.27 -49.39
C GLU A 219 84.61 37.63 -49.06
N GLU A 220 84.10 38.33 -48.05
CA GLU A 220 84.69 39.59 -47.59
C GLU A 220 86.13 39.41 -47.10
N LYS A 221 86.41 38.36 -46.31
CA LYS A 221 87.79 38.04 -45.89
C LYS A 221 88.69 37.81 -47.09
N LYS A 222 88.24 37.03 -48.07
CA LYS A 222 88.98 36.77 -49.32
C LYS A 222 89.20 38.05 -50.13
N GLN A 223 88.21 38.92 -50.22
CA GLN A 223 88.33 40.22 -50.88
C GLN A 223 89.34 41.12 -50.15
N ARG A 224 89.25 41.24 -48.82
CA ARG A 224 90.21 42.00 -48.01
C ARG A 224 91.63 41.44 -48.11
N GLU A 225 91.80 40.11 -48.09
CA GLU A 225 93.09 39.47 -48.29
C GLU A 225 93.68 39.78 -49.67
N LYS A 226 92.85 39.75 -50.73
CA LYS A 226 93.25 40.13 -52.08
C LYS A 226 93.67 41.60 -52.14
N GLU A 227 92.88 42.52 -51.58
CA GLU A 227 93.22 43.94 -51.52
C GLU A 227 94.51 44.20 -50.73
N LEU A 228 94.71 43.50 -49.60
CA LEU A 228 95.95 43.59 -48.82
C LEU A 228 97.14 43.04 -49.61
N ALA A 229 96.97 41.95 -50.34
CA ALA A 229 98.00 41.39 -51.21
C ALA A 229 98.36 42.37 -52.35
N ASP A 230 97.37 42.95 -53.01
CA ASP A 230 97.56 43.94 -54.08
C ASP A 230 98.28 45.20 -53.55
N ARG A 231 97.87 45.71 -52.37
CA ARG A 231 98.56 46.84 -51.70
C ARG A 231 99.99 46.49 -51.31
N ARG A 232 100.24 45.28 -50.78
CA ARG A 232 101.60 44.81 -50.46
C ARG A 232 102.46 44.72 -51.72
N ALA A 233 101.92 44.22 -52.82
CA ALA A 233 102.62 44.15 -54.11
C ALA A 233 102.98 45.55 -54.65
N LEU A 234 102.05 46.52 -54.57
CA LEU A 234 102.31 47.92 -54.95
C LEU A 234 103.40 48.57 -54.08
N VAL A 235 103.35 48.35 -52.75
CA VAL A 235 104.37 48.85 -51.83
C VAL A 235 105.73 48.21 -52.15
N GLN A 236 105.77 46.89 -52.35
CA GLN A 236 106.98 46.16 -52.73
C GLN A 236 107.57 46.70 -54.04
N GLN A 237 106.75 46.92 -55.06
CA GLN A 237 107.16 47.51 -56.34
C GLN A 237 107.72 48.92 -56.15
N LYS A 238 107.11 49.76 -55.31
CA LYS A 238 107.63 51.10 -54.97
C LYS A 238 108.96 51.03 -54.23
N VAL A 239 109.12 50.11 -53.28
CA VAL A 239 110.39 49.90 -52.57
C VAL A 239 111.47 49.46 -53.54
N GLU A 240 111.20 48.52 -54.44
CA GLU A 240 112.15 48.08 -55.47
C GLU A 240 112.50 49.21 -56.45
N MET A 241 111.53 50.03 -56.87
CA MET A 241 111.78 51.20 -57.71
C MET A 241 112.62 52.24 -56.98
N ASN A 242 112.32 52.54 -55.72
CA ASN A 242 113.11 53.44 -54.89
C ASN A 242 114.52 52.91 -54.67
N GLN A 243 114.71 51.61 -54.40
CA GLN A 243 116.04 51.00 -54.30
C GLN A 243 116.82 51.08 -55.61
N ARG A 244 116.15 50.92 -56.77
CA ARG A 244 116.78 51.12 -58.09
C ARG A 244 117.18 52.57 -58.30
N MET A 245 116.31 53.52 -57.95
CA MET A 245 116.62 54.96 -58.01
C MET A 245 117.74 55.33 -57.06
N GLU A 246 117.77 54.81 -55.84
CA GLU A 246 118.82 55.05 -54.86
C GLU A 246 120.16 54.47 -55.32
N LYS A 247 120.18 53.27 -55.92
CA LYS A 247 121.39 52.71 -56.57
C LYS A 247 121.88 53.61 -57.71
N ARG A 248 120.96 54.13 -58.53
CA ARG A 248 121.28 55.04 -59.64
C ARG A 248 121.78 56.39 -59.13
N ASP A 249 121.18 56.94 -58.08
CA ASP A 249 121.60 58.20 -57.45
C ASP A 249 122.90 58.04 -56.67
N LYS A 250 123.16 56.87 -56.08
CA LYS A 250 124.46 56.55 -55.48
C LYS A 250 125.55 56.49 -56.54
N MET A 251 125.27 55.85 -57.68
CA MET A 251 126.17 55.85 -58.85
C MET A 251 126.34 57.27 -59.44
N ARG A 252 125.29 58.10 -59.42
CA ARG A 252 125.33 59.50 -59.89
C ARG A 252 126.04 60.43 -58.91
N ARG A 253 125.96 60.20 -57.59
CA ARG A 253 126.76 60.90 -56.57
C ARG A 253 128.23 60.47 -56.62
N GLU A 254 128.50 59.19 -56.85
CA GLU A 254 129.86 58.70 -57.08
C GLU A 254 130.47 59.28 -58.37
N MET A 255 129.68 59.53 -59.43
CA MET A 255 130.13 60.31 -60.61
C MET A 255 130.18 61.83 -60.38
N SER A 256 129.25 62.41 -59.60
CA SER A 256 129.20 63.85 -59.32
C SER A 256 130.26 64.31 -58.31
N LEU A 257 130.84 63.39 -57.51
CA LEU A 257 132.03 63.67 -56.71
C LEU A 257 133.32 63.75 -57.54
N VAL A 258 133.24 63.43 -58.84
CA VAL A 258 134.37 63.48 -59.79
C VAL A 258 134.23 64.63 -60.81
N GLU A 259 133.05 65.22 -61.03
CA GLU A 259 132.84 66.30 -62.00
C GLU A 259 132.02 67.50 -61.45
N GLY A 260 132.70 68.65 -61.28
CA GLY A 260 132.13 70.02 -61.24
C GLY A 260 131.73 70.53 -59.85
N ALA A 261 132.48 71.35 -59.10
CA ALA A 261 133.38 72.45 -59.47
C ALA A 261 132.74 73.50 -60.40
N GLU A 262 132.37 74.64 -59.77
CA GLU A 262 132.33 76.00 -60.32
C GLU A 262 131.07 76.58 -61.01
N GLN A 263 130.76 77.81 -60.54
CA GLN A 263 130.01 78.94 -61.14
C GLN A 263 128.48 79.02 -60.96
N SER A 264 127.95 79.91 -60.08
CA SER A 264 127.79 81.39 -60.13
C SER A 264 126.54 81.81 -60.94
N ASP A 265 125.48 82.38 -60.35
CA ASP A 265 125.26 83.74 -59.80
C ASP A 265 124.56 84.70 -60.79
N ALA A 266 123.68 85.53 -60.21
CA ALA A 266 123.11 86.81 -60.67
C ALA A 266 121.94 86.85 -61.69
N GLY A 267 120.82 87.44 -61.24
CA GLY A 267 119.63 87.74 -62.06
C GLY A 267 118.56 88.62 -61.35
N ASP A 268 119.01 89.74 -60.81
CA ASP A 268 118.39 91.05 -60.54
C ASP A 268 116.85 91.32 -60.61
N ALA A 269 116.36 91.88 -59.49
CA ALA A 269 115.58 93.14 -59.37
C ALA A 269 114.20 93.39 -60.03
N THR A 270 113.27 92.42 -60.09
CA THR A 270 111.84 92.76 -60.38
C THR A 270 110.80 92.16 -59.41
N THR A 271 111.23 91.50 -58.34
CA THR A 271 110.35 90.73 -57.42
C THR A 271 109.90 91.47 -56.16
N LYS A 272 110.03 92.79 -56.06
CA LYS A 272 109.57 93.54 -54.87
C LYS A 272 108.16 94.12 -54.96
N LYS A 273 107.51 94.11 -56.14
CA LYS A 273 106.14 94.62 -56.31
C LYS A 273 105.06 93.53 -56.39
N SER A 274 105.46 92.29 -56.65
CA SER A 274 104.57 91.11 -56.61
C SER A 274 104.35 90.59 -55.18
N LEU A 275 105.33 90.77 -54.27
CA LEU A 275 105.20 90.38 -52.86
C LEU A 275 104.16 91.21 -52.09
N PHE A 276 104.00 92.51 -52.41
CA PHE A 276 103.03 93.37 -51.72
C PHE A 276 101.58 93.12 -52.16
N SER A 277 101.36 92.76 -53.43
CA SER A 277 100.04 92.35 -53.94
C SER A 277 99.66 90.94 -53.47
N SER A 278 100.64 90.03 -53.42
CA SER A 278 100.46 88.69 -52.84
C SER A 278 100.18 88.75 -51.34
N ALA A 279 100.82 89.64 -50.57
CA ALA A 279 100.58 89.79 -49.13
C ALA A 279 99.19 90.38 -48.82
N PHE A 280 98.68 91.29 -49.64
CA PHE A 280 97.35 91.89 -49.44
C PHE A 280 96.20 90.95 -49.87
N HIS A 281 96.38 90.19 -50.95
CA HIS A 281 95.44 89.11 -51.31
C HIS A 281 95.55 87.92 -50.36
N SER A 282 96.73 87.63 -49.80
CA SER A 282 96.89 86.62 -48.76
C SER A 282 96.19 87.04 -47.47
N ALA A 283 96.29 88.29 -47.01
CA ALA A 283 95.63 88.76 -45.79
C ALA A 283 94.09 88.79 -45.89
N LEU A 284 93.53 89.11 -47.07
CA LEU A 284 92.08 89.09 -47.28
C LEU A 284 91.54 87.66 -47.42
N ASN A 285 92.28 86.76 -48.10
CA ASN A 285 91.96 85.33 -48.10
C ASN A 285 92.19 84.69 -46.73
N GLU A 286 93.16 85.15 -45.94
CA GLU A 286 93.45 84.67 -44.59
C GLU A 286 92.35 85.06 -43.62
N HIS A 287 91.73 86.24 -43.75
CA HIS A 287 90.55 86.58 -42.95
C HIS A 287 89.31 85.75 -43.34
N VAL A 288 89.09 85.49 -44.63
CA VAL A 288 87.98 84.62 -45.09
C VAL A 288 88.24 83.15 -44.73
N LEU A 289 89.47 82.67 -44.87
CA LEU A 289 89.89 81.36 -44.40
C LEU A 289 89.80 81.27 -42.88
N GLU A 290 90.15 82.31 -42.13
CA GLU A 290 90.01 82.32 -40.68
C GLU A 290 88.56 82.26 -40.23
N GLU A 291 87.64 82.96 -40.92
CA GLU A 291 86.21 82.84 -40.63
C GLU A 291 85.66 81.45 -40.98
N GLU A 292 86.05 80.88 -42.12
CA GLU A 292 85.71 79.52 -42.50
C GLU A 292 86.35 78.49 -41.54
N GLN A 293 87.59 78.72 -41.11
CA GLN A 293 88.30 77.88 -40.15
C GLN A 293 87.66 77.97 -38.77
N LYS A 294 87.23 79.18 -38.34
CA LYS A 294 86.47 79.36 -37.09
C LYS A 294 85.14 78.60 -37.14
N LYS A 295 84.42 78.65 -38.27
CA LYS A 295 83.22 77.83 -38.48
C LYS A 295 83.54 76.33 -38.43
N ILE A 296 84.59 75.89 -39.11
CA ILE A 296 85.04 74.49 -39.08
C ILE A 296 85.40 74.07 -37.66
N THR A 297 86.14 74.88 -36.90
CA THR A 297 86.47 74.57 -35.50
C THR A 297 85.23 74.54 -34.61
N THR A 298 84.25 75.41 -34.82
CA THR A 298 82.98 75.35 -34.06
C THR A 298 82.17 74.10 -34.40
N TYR A 299 82.15 73.67 -35.66
CA TYR A 299 81.52 72.42 -36.05
C TYR A 299 82.30 71.21 -35.53
N GLU A 300 83.63 71.22 -35.58
CA GLU A 300 84.47 70.15 -35.01
C GLU A 300 84.32 70.04 -33.49
N GLU A 301 84.21 71.15 -32.76
CA GLU A 301 83.93 71.14 -31.32
C GLU A 301 82.52 70.63 -31.01
N ALA A 302 81.51 71.02 -31.80
CA ALA A 302 80.16 70.49 -31.68
C ALA A 302 80.12 68.98 -31.99
N PHE A 303 80.83 68.53 -33.01
CA PHE A 303 80.95 67.13 -33.36
C PHE A 303 81.74 66.33 -32.32
N ARG A 304 82.80 66.87 -31.72
CA ARG A 304 83.50 66.24 -30.58
C ARG A 304 82.58 66.08 -29.38
N LYS A 305 81.78 67.10 -29.04
CA LYS A 305 80.78 66.99 -27.97
C LYS A 305 79.74 65.89 -28.26
N ILE A 306 79.26 65.80 -29.50
CA ILE A 306 78.35 64.72 -29.91
C ILE A 306 79.06 63.36 -29.87
N LYS A 307 80.31 63.29 -30.31
CA LYS A 307 81.15 62.08 -30.30
C LYS A 307 81.37 61.55 -28.88
N ASP A 308 81.69 62.44 -27.95
CA ASP A 308 81.91 62.12 -26.54
C ASP A 308 80.61 61.72 -25.83
N ALA A 309 79.48 62.36 -26.18
CA ALA A 309 78.17 62.04 -25.61
C ALA A 309 77.57 60.73 -26.17
N THR A 310 77.83 60.41 -27.44
CA THR A 310 77.31 59.20 -28.11
C THR A 310 78.28 58.02 -28.02
N GLY A 311 79.56 58.24 -27.73
CA GLY A 311 80.58 57.20 -27.59
C GLY A 311 81.00 56.53 -28.91
N VAL A 312 80.70 57.16 -30.06
CA VAL A 312 80.89 56.57 -31.39
C VAL A 312 82.17 57.11 -32.05
N SER A 313 82.92 56.27 -32.78
CA SER A 313 84.25 56.65 -33.29
C SER A 313 84.22 57.42 -34.63
N ASP A 314 83.23 57.10 -35.47
CA ASP A 314 83.10 57.56 -36.86
C ASP A 314 81.86 58.45 -37.04
N VAL A 315 82.00 59.53 -37.81
CA VAL A 315 80.93 60.50 -38.08
C VAL A 315 79.78 59.85 -38.84
N ASN A 316 80.07 58.93 -39.76
CA ASN A 316 79.04 58.20 -40.48
C ASN A 316 78.23 57.26 -39.58
N GLU A 317 78.86 56.69 -38.55
CA GLU A 317 78.18 55.82 -37.58
C GLU A 317 77.25 56.63 -36.67
N VAL A 318 77.60 57.89 -36.34
CA VAL A 318 76.70 58.82 -35.64
C VAL A 318 75.47 59.13 -36.49
N ILE A 319 75.65 59.42 -37.79
CA ILE A 319 74.54 59.72 -38.71
C ILE A 319 73.62 58.51 -38.89
N GLN A 320 74.19 57.31 -39.08
CA GLN A 320 73.40 56.08 -39.16
C GLN A 320 72.64 55.79 -37.87
N LYS A 321 73.27 55.95 -36.69
CA LYS A 321 72.58 55.77 -35.42
C LYS A 321 71.48 56.81 -35.22
N PHE A 322 71.68 58.05 -35.64
CA PHE A 322 70.63 59.08 -35.58
C PHE A 322 69.42 58.73 -36.46
N LEU A 323 69.67 58.31 -37.70
CA LEU A 323 68.61 57.92 -38.64
C LEU A 323 67.86 56.66 -38.17
N THR A 324 68.59 55.64 -37.72
CA THR A 324 68.00 54.40 -37.19
C THR A 324 67.37 54.59 -35.81
N GLN A 325 67.80 55.59 -35.03
CA GLN A 325 67.17 55.94 -33.75
C GLN A 325 65.76 56.50 -33.97
N ASP A 326 65.55 57.34 -35.00
CA ASP A 326 64.21 57.82 -35.34
C ASP A 326 63.31 56.68 -35.84
N GLU A 327 63.84 55.74 -36.63
CA GLU A 327 63.09 54.55 -37.07
C GLU A 327 62.75 53.61 -35.90
N THR A 328 63.70 53.34 -35.01
CA THR A 328 63.47 52.52 -33.81
C THR A 328 62.53 53.21 -32.82
N HIS A 329 62.61 54.53 -32.67
CA HIS A 329 61.67 55.31 -31.88
C HIS A 329 60.26 55.25 -32.46
N ASN A 330 60.10 55.45 -33.76
CA ASN A 330 58.81 55.34 -34.43
C ASN A 330 58.22 53.92 -34.31
N ASN A 331 59.03 52.89 -34.47
CA ASN A 331 58.59 51.51 -34.26
C ASN A 331 58.18 51.24 -32.81
N LEU A 332 58.92 51.75 -31.82
CA LEU A 332 58.55 51.65 -30.40
C LEU A 332 57.24 52.39 -30.11
N VAL A 333 57.03 53.58 -30.68
CA VAL A 333 55.78 54.34 -30.55
C VAL A 333 54.61 53.56 -31.16
N VAL A 334 54.78 52.96 -32.34
CA VAL A 334 53.77 52.12 -32.98
C VAL A 334 53.46 50.89 -32.12
N MET A 335 54.48 50.16 -31.65
CA MET A 335 54.29 49.01 -30.76
C MET A 335 53.61 49.39 -29.45
N THR A 336 53.94 50.56 -28.89
CA THR A 336 53.29 51.06 -27.67
C THR A 336 51.83 51.37 -27.93
N LYS A 337 51.51 51.97 -29.08
CA LYS A 337 50.13 52.27 -29.50
C LYS A 337 49.32 50.99 -29.75
N GLU A 338 49.91 49.99 -30.40
CA GLU A 338 49.28 48.68 -30.61
C GLU A 338 49.07 47.91 -29.30
N ALA A 339 50.06 47.93 -28.40
CA ALA A 339 49.93 47.34 -27.08
C ALA A 339 48.83 48.02 -26.26
N GLN A 340 48.76 49.36 -26.30
CA GLN A 340 47.71 50.12 -25.65
C GLN A 340 46.32 49.78 -26.24
N ALA A 341 46.20 49.71 -27.57
CA ALA A 341 44.96 49.32 -28.22
C ALA A 341 44.51 47.88 -27.84
N ARG A 342 45.46 46.94 -27.69
CA ARG A 342 45.14 45.60 -27.18
C ARG A 342 44.69 45.62 -25.72
N ILE A 343 45.33 46.42 -24.87
CA ILE A 343 44.93 46.58 -23.47
C ILE A 343 43.50 47.14 -23.39
N ASP A 344 43.18 48.14 -24.20
CA ASP A 344 41.85 48.74 -24.24
C ASP A 344 40.80 47.73 -24.72
N ALA A 345 41.09 46.97 -25.80
CA ALA A 345 40.22 45.90 -26.29
C ALA A 345 40.00 44.78 -25.24
N LEU A 346 41.06 44.34 -24.57
CA LEU A 346 40.94 43.33 -23.50
C LEU A 346 40.17 43.85 -22.28
N ASN A 347 40.27 45.15 -21.98
CA ASN A 347 39.48 45.77 -20.92
C ASN A 347 37.99 45.87 -21.30
N GLU A 348 37.67 46.18 -22.56
CA GLU A 348 36.32 46.14 -23.12
C GLU A 348 35.73 44.71 -23.01
N ASP A 349 36.47 43.69 -23.48
CA ASP A 349 36.06 42.29 -23.39
C ASP A 349 35.85 41.84 -21.94
N LYS A 350 36.74 42.26 -21.03
CA LYS A 350 36.60 42.01 -19.59
C LYS A 350 35.36 42.70 -19.02
N ALA A 351 35.04 43.91 -19.44
CA ALA A 351 33.84 44.62 -19.02
C ALA A 351 32.57 43.93 -19.54
N GLN A 352 32.56 43.51 -20.80
CA GLN A 352 31.45 42.74 -21.38
C GLN A 352 31.27 41.38 -20.71
N ALA A 353 32.37 40.66 -20.45
CA ALA A 353 32.32 39.39 -19.73
C ALA A 353 31.83 39.57 -18.30
N LYS A 354 32.26 40.62 -17.59
CA LYS A 354 31.73 40.97 -16.27
C LYS A 354 30.25 41.32 -16.33
N ALA A 355 29.81 42.11 -17.30
CA ALA A 355 28.40 42.46 -17.49
C ALA A 355 27.56 41.21 -17.75
N LYS A 356 28.01 40.26 -18.59
CA LYS A 356 27.35 38.97 -18.80
C LYS A 356 27.32 38.11 -17.54
N VAL A 357 28.41 38.12 -16.75
CA VAL A 357 28.45 37.40 -15.48
C VAL A 357 27.51 38.04 -14.46
N GLU A 358 27.42 39.36 -14.39
CA GLU A 358 26.45 40.06 -13.57
C GLU A 358 25.03 39.80 -14.07
N GLU A 359 24.77 39.85 -15.36
CA GLU A 359 23.48 39.48 -15.95
C GLU A 359 23.11 38.02 -15.62
N ILE A 360 24.04 37.08 -15.67
CA ILE A 360 23.79 35.68 -15.28
C ILE A 360 23.63 35.55 -13.76
N LYS A 361 24.39 36.30 -12.95
CA LYS A 361 24.24 36.31 -11.49
C LYS A 361 22.91 36.98 -11.07
N TYR A 362 22.45 38.00 -11.77
CA TYR A 362 21.24 38.72 -11.41
C TYR A 362 19.98 38.21 -12.15
N SER A 363 20.14 37.51 -13.28
CA SER A 363 19.04 36.77 -13.94
C SER A 363 18.94 35.31 -13.47
N GLY A 364 20.04 34.67 -13.08
CA GLY A 364 20.09 33.31 -12.53
C GLY A 364 19.91 33.23 -11.01
N THR A 365 20.16 34.32 -10.29
CA THR A 365 19.93 34.42 -8.83
C THR A 365 19.14 35.67 -8.43
N GLY A 366 18.18 36.08 -9.27
CA GLY A 366 17.11 37.04 -8.94
C GLY A 366 16.02 36.46 -8.03
N SER A 367 16.41 36.13 -6.80
CA SER A 367 15.73 35.99 -5.50
C SER A 367 14.19 35.88 -5.28
N LEU A 368 13.26 35.99 -6.24
CA LEU A 368 11.81 35.84 -5.92
C LEU A 368 10.96 35.14 -7.01
N GLY A 369 11.38 35.17 -8.28
CA GLY A 369 10.63 34.54 -9.37
C GLY A 369 10.92 33.05 -9.52
N SER A 370 12.21 32.67 -9.58
CA SER A 370 12.62 31.29 -9.89
C SER A 370 12.22 30.31 -8.79
N ARG A 371 12.37 30.66 -7.50
CA ARG A 371 11.94 29.80 -6.40
C ARG A 371 10.41 29.69 -6.29
N ARG A 372 9.68 30.79 -6.52
CA ARG A 372 8.22 30.77 -6.52
C ARG A 372 7.66 29.92 -7.67
N ILE A 373 8.28 29.98 -8.84
CA ILE A 373 7.93 29.16 -10.00
C ILE A 373 8.25 27.69 -9.72
N VAL A 374 9.39 27.39 -9.07
CA VAL A 374 9.72 26.02 -8.64
C VAL A 374 8.73 25.53 -7.59
N ASP A 375 8.44 26.32 -6.55
CA ASP A 375 7.45 25.99 -5.52
C ASP A 375 6.03 25.80 -6.13
N GLU A 376 5.68 26.57 -7.16
CA GLU A 376 4.42 26.46 -7.90
C GLU A 376 4.38 25.20 -8.77
N PHE A 377 5.49 24.84 -9.42
CA PHE A 377 5.60 23.56 -10.14
C PHE A 377 5.63 22.36 -9.20
N GLU A 378 6.28 22.47 -8.03
CA GLU A 378 6.26 21.44 -6.99
C GLU A 378 4.85 21.28 -6.41
N SER A 379 4.13 22.39 -6.19
CA SER A 379 2.73 22.39 -5.79
C SER A 379 1.84 21.72 -6.84
N HIS A 380 1.97 22.11 -8.12
CA HIS A 380 1.23 21.48 -9.21
C HIS A 380 1.57 19.99 -9.38
N LEU A 381 2.82 19.60 -9.16
CA LEU A 381 3.25 18.21 -9.22
C LEU A 381 2.68 17.41 -8.04
N SER A 382 2.65 17.99 -6.84
CA SER A 382 2.01 17.40 -5.66
C SER A 382 0.49 17.25 -5.85
N GLU A 383 -0.17 18.26 -6.39
CA GLU A 383 -1.62 18.24 -6.68
C GLU A 383 -1.95 17.21 -7.77
N ALA A 384 -1.16 17.16 -8.85
CA ALA A 384 -1.31 16.17 -9.92
C ALA A 384 -1.08 14.74 -9.40
N ASN A 385 -0.08 14.52 -8.54
CA ASN A 385 0.16 13.23 -7.90
C ASN A 385 -0.97 12.83 -6.98
N SER A 386 -1.47 13.75 -6.15
CA SER A 386 -2.61 13.49 -5.26
C SER A 386 -3.87 13.14 -6.05
N LYS A 387 -4.12 13.84 -7.16
CA LYS A 387 -5.24 13.55 -8.06
C LYS A 387 -5.07 12.20 -8.77
N CYS A 388 -3.85 11.86 -9.17
CA CYS A 388 -3.53 10.56 -9.76
C CYS A 388 -3.81 9.43 -8.75
N GLU A 389 -3.36 9.58 -7.51
CA GLU A 389 -3.56 8.55 -6.47
C GLU A 389 -5.05 8.39 -6.11
N ARG A 390 -5.80 9.49 -5.97
CA ARG A 390 -7.26 9.45 -5.79
C ARG A 390 -7.96 8.74 -6.94
N ASN A 391 -7.57 9.01 -8.18
CA ASN A 391 -8.14 8.36 -9.35
C ASN A 391 -7.78 6.87 -9.42
N LYS A 392 -6.55 6.51 -9.03
CA LYS A 392 -6.11 5.12 -8.94
C LYS A 392 -6.89 4.35 -7.89
N GLN A 393 -7.10 4.91 -6.70
CA GLN A 393 -7.93 4.29 -5.66
C GLN A 393 -9.40 4.14 -6.10
N LYS A 394 -9.96 5.14 -6.79
CA LYS A 394 -11.31 5.03 -7.39
C LYS A 394 -11.35 3.91 -8.44
N TYR A 395 -10.34 3.81 -9.30
CA TYR A 395 -10.23 2.77 -10.30
C TYR A 395 -10.10 1.38 -9.66
N GLU A 396 -9.28 1.22 -8.62
CA GLU A 396 -9.12 -0.05 -7.89
C GLU A 396 -10.44 -0.49 -7.23
N ARG A 397 -11.20 0.45 -6.63
CA ARG A 397 -12.53 0.16 -6.10
C ARG A 397 -13.51 -0.28 -7.18
N ILE A 398 -13.59 0.46 -8.29
CA ILE A 398 -14.47 0.12 -9.41
C ILE A 398 -14.06 -1.21 -10.05
N ALA A 399 -12.77 -1.49 -10.17
CA ALA A 399 -12.26 -2.76 -10.69
C ALA A 399 -12.66 -3.95 -9.80
N LYS A 400 -12.58 -3.81 -8.46
CA LYS A 400 -13.08 -4.83 -7.52
C LYS A 400 -14.58 -5.08 -7.70
N ILE A 401 -15.38 -4.02 -7.81
CA ILE A 401 -16.82 -4.14 -8.07
C ILE A 401 -17.06 -4.84 -9.41
N LEU A 402 -16.33 -4.47 -10.46
CA LEU A 402 -16.45 -5.08 -11.78
C LEU A 402 -16.11 -6.57 -11.77
N ILE A 403 -15.10 -6.99 -11.01
CA ILE A 403 -14.77 -8.42 -10.81
C ILE A 403 -15.94 -9.14 -10.14
N ASN A 404 -16.48 -8.59 -9.05
CA ASN A 404 -17.62 -9.19 -8.35
C ASN A 404 -18.87 -9.29 -9.26
N VAL A 405 -19.14 -8.25 -10.06
CA VAL A 405 -20.22 -8.24 -11.05
C VAL A 405 -19.98 -9.34 -12.09
N LYS A 406 -18.78 -9.46 -12.66
CA LYS A 406 -18.45 -10.52 -13.61
C LYS A 406 -18.71 -11.91 -13.03
N SER A 407 -18.19 -12.21 -11.85
CA SER A 407 -18.41 -13.51 -11.20
C SER A 407 -19.89 -13.76 -10.90
N GLY A 408 -20.66 -12.72 -10.56
CA GLY A 408 -22.11 -12.81 -10.39
C GLY A 408 -22.86 -13.09 -11.70
N VAL A 409 -22.47 -12.42 -12.79
CA VAL A 409 -23.04 -12.65 -14.13
C VAL A 409 -22.68 -14.03 -14.65
N GLU A 410 -21.44 -14.50 -14.44
CA GLU A 410 -20.98 -15.85 -14.79
C GLU A 410 -21.81 -16.91 -14.07
N HIS A 411 -21.96 -16.78 -12.75
CA HIS A 411 -22.81 -17.68 -11.97
C HIS A 411 -24.27 -17.67 -12.42
N LEU A 412 -24.79 -16.50 -12.82
CA LEU A 412 -26.14 -16.40 -13.34
C LEU A 412 -26.25 -17.09 -14.72
N ALA A 413 -25.27 -16.88 -15.60
CA ALA A 413 -25.20 -17.50 -16.92
C ALA A 413 -25.11 -19.03 -16.83
N ASP A 414 -24.29 -19.57 -15.91
CA ASP A 414 -24.17 -21.00 -15.64
C ASP A 414 -25.49 -21.60 -15.16
N LYS A 415 -26.19 -20.93 -14.22
CA LYS A 415 -27.49 -21.40 -13.73
C LYS A 415 -28.58 -21.38 -14.81
N LEU A 416 -28.46 -20.50 -15.79
CA LEU A 416 -29.38 -20.36 -16.91
C LEU A 416 -28.88 -21.09 -18.18
N GLU A 417 -27.79 -21.85 -18.10
CA GLU A 417 -27.28 -22.68 -19.21
C GLU A 417 -28.35 -23.60 -19.81
N PRO A 418 -29.21 -24.28 -19.02
CA PRO A 418 -30.23 -25.19 -19.55
C PRO A 418 -31.34 -24.51 -20.37
N ILE A 419 -31.47 -23.18 -20.29
CA ILE A 419 -32.53 -22.43 -20.94
C ILE A 419 -32.01 -21.92 -22.28
N SER A 420 -32.48 -22.52 -23.36
CA SER A 420 -32.11 -22.14 -24.73
C SER A 420 -32.89 -20.91 -25.19
N VAL A 421 -32.19 -19.88 -25.64
CA VAL A 421 -32.73 -18.69 -26.32
C VAL A 421 -32.07 -18.62 -27.70
N ASP A 422 -32.80 -18.10 -28.71
CA ASP A 422 -32.32 -17.94 -30.08
C ASP A 422 -31.34 -16.74 -30.20
N GLN A 423 -30.29 -16.74 -29.38
CA GLN A 423 -29.20 -15.77 -29.40
C GLN A 423 -27.85 -16.52 -29.36
N GLU A 424 -26.88 -16.06 -30.14
CA GLU A 424 -25.53 -16.65 -30.17
C GLU A 424 -24.86 -16.49 -28.79
N ALA A 425 -24.26 -17.57 -28.27
CA ALA A 425 -23.58 -17.55 -26.98
C ALA A 425 -22.37 -16.61 -27.04
N VAL A 426 -22.42 -15.52 -26.27
CA VAL A 426 -21.32 -14.54 -26.19
C VAL A 426 -20.36 -14.96 -25.08
N VAL A 427 -19.07 -15.02 -25.39
CA VAL A 427 -18.02 -15.34 -24.41
C VAL A 427 -17.84 -14.17 -23.45
N MET A 428 -17.79 -14.47 -22.15
CA MET A 428 -17.66 -13.44 -21.11
C MET A 428 -16.25 -12.84 -21.08
N THR A 429 -16.16 -11.55 -21.40
CA THR A 429 -14.94 -10.73 -21.38
C THR A 429 -15.25 -9.35 -20.79
N ASP A 430 -14.21 -8.57 -20.48
CA ASP A 430 -14.33 -7.23 -19.88
C ASP A 430 -15.26 -6.27 -20.64
N SER A 431 -15.34 -6.40 -21.96
CA SER A 431 -16.22 -5.60 -22.81
C SER A 431 -17.61 -6.21 -23.02
N THR A 432 -17.77 -7.52 -22.82
CA THR A 432 -19.02 -8.25 -23.14
C THR A 432 -19.86 -8.61 -21.91
N VAL A 433 -19.46 -8.20 -20.69
CA VAL A 433 -20.22 -8.45 -19.44
C VAL A 433 -21.69 -8.00 -19.55
N VAL A 434 -21.92 -6.84 -20.17
CA VAL A 434 -23.26 -6.27 -20.36
C VAL A 434 -24.08 -7.09 -21.35
N GLU A 435 -23.44 -7.58 -22.41
CA GLU A 435 -24.09 -8.42 -23.43
C GLU A 435 -24.49 -9.79 -22.85
N VAL A 436 -23.61 -10.41 -22.05
CA VAL A 436 -23.92 -11.66 -21.34
C VAL A 436 -25.04 -11.46 -20.32
N LEU A 437 -25.06 -10.33 -19.61
CA LEU A 437 -26.14 -10.00 -18.69
C LEU A 437 -27.50 -9.83 -19.41
N ALA A 438 -27.51 -9.20 -20.60
CA ALA A 438 -28.71 -9.10 -21.43
C ALA A 438 -29.20 -10.47 -21.95
N GLN A 439 -28.27 -11.39 -22.23
CA GLN A 439 -28.63 -12.78 -22.56
C GLN A 439 -29.25 -13.50 -21.36
N CYS A 440 -28.71 -13.31 -20.16
CA CYS A 440 -29.30 -13.82 -18.92
C CYS A 440 -30.71 -13.25 -18.69
N GLU A 441 -30.93 -11.95 -18.95
CA GLU A 441 -32.25 -11.32 -18.89
C GLU A 441 -33.23 -11.97 -19.87
N ALA A 442 -32.85 -12.17 -21.14
CA ALA A 442 -33.70 -12.82 -22.14
C ALA A 442 -34.05 -14.28 -21.75
N LYS A 443 -33.08 -15.02 -21.18
CA LYS A 443 -33.30 -16.37 -20.65
C LYS A 443 -34.27 -16.38 -19.46
N LEU A 444 -34.13 -15.43 -18.54
CA LEU A 444 -35.04 -15.29 -17.40
C LEU A 444 -36.46 -14.92 -17.82
N MET A 445 -36.61 -14.02 -18.81
CA MET A 445 -37.92 -13.67 -19.36
C MET A 445 -38.60 -14.89 -19.99
N ARG A 446 -37.86 -15.70 -20.75
CA ARG A 446 -38.39 -16.96 -21.31
C ARG A 446 -38.79 -17.95 -20.23
N LEU A 447 -37.99 -18.07 -19.16
CA LEU A 447 -38.34 -18.90 -18.00
C LEU A 447 -39.63 -18.40 -17.32
N MET A 448 -39.77 -17.08 -17.16
CA MET A 448 -40.96 -16.46 -16.59
C MET A 448 -42.20 -16.77 -17.43
N ASP A 449 -42.12 -16.66 -18.76
CA ASP A 449 -43.21 -17.04 -19.67
C ASP A 449 -43.57 -18.53 -19.56
N THR A 450 -42.58 -19.42 -19.40
CA THR A 450 -42.85 -20.86 -19.22
C THR A 450 -43.49 -21.17 -17.88
N VAL A 451 -43.08 -20.49 -16.81
CA VAL A 451 -43.65 -20.68 -15.47
C VAL A 451 -45.06 -20.09 -15.40
N GLU A 452 -45.31 -18.94 -16.03
CA GLU A 452 -46.67 -18.37 -16.13
C GLU A 452 -47.58 -19.24 -17.02
N GLY A 453 -47.05 -19.82 -18.11
CA GLY A 453 -47.77 -20.80 -18.94
C GLY A 453 -48.08 -22.11 -18.22
N GLU A 454 -47.13 -22.62 -17.42
CA GLU A 454 -47.33 -23.80 -16.57
C GLU A 454 -48.26 -23.49 -15.40
N GLN A 455 -48.17 -22.33 -14.76
CA GLN A 455 -49.13 -21.89 -13.74
C GLN A 455 -50.54 -21.71 -14.32
N ALA A 456 -50.69 -21.19 -15.54
CA ALA A 456 -51.97 -21.14 -16.23
C ALA A 456 -52.52 -22.55 -16.57
N SER A 457 -51.65 -23.53 -16.82
CA SER A 457 -52.04 -24.94 -17.02
C SER A 457 -52.38 -25.66 -15.72
N VAL A 458 -51.73 -25.30 -14.61
CA VAL A 458 -51.95 -25.87 -13.27
C VAL A 458 -53.17 -25.22 -12.60
N ASP A 459 -53.45 -23.93 -12.86
CA ASP A 459 -54.69 -23.25 -12.43
C ASP A 459 -55.92 -23.73 -13.22
N ALA A 460 -55.75 -24.24 -14.44
CA ALA A 460 -56.83 -24.89 -15.18
C ALA A 460 -57.22 -26.25 -14.57
N ASP A 461 -56.25 -27.01 -14.04
CA ASP A 461 -56.47 -28.29 -13.36
C ASP A 461 -56.80 -28.15 -11.85
N LEU A 462 -56.63 -26.95 -11.26
CA LEU A 462 -56.98 -26.64 -9.86
C LEU A 462 -58.31 -25.89 -9.69
N THR A 463 -59.21 -25.94 -10.67
CA THR A 463 -60.62 -25.56 -10.50
C THR A 463 -61.43 -26.62 -9.73
N GLY A 464 -60.87 -27.07 -8.61
CA GLY A 464 -61.45 -28.05 -7.69
C GLY A 464 -61.21 -27.62 -6.24
N ASP A 465 -61.95 -26.59 -5.81
CA ASP A 465 -62.41 -26.32 -4.45
C ASP A 465 -61.55 -26.86 -3.29
N LYS A 466 -60.56 -26.05 -2.86
CA LYS A 466 -60.07 -25.85 -1.47
C LYS A 466 -58.64 -25.33 -1.52
N LEU A 467 -58.39 -24.14 -0.97
CA LEU A 467 -57.46 -23.91 0.15
C LEU A 467 -57.18 -22.41 0.33
N LEU A 468 -58.09 -21.69 1.00
CA LEU A 468 -57.72 -20.51 1.76
C LEU A 468 -57.29 -20.98 3.15
N GLY A 469 -55.99 -21.12 3.36
CA GLY A 469 -55.39 -21.48 4.64
C GLY A 469 -54.03 -20.82 4.77
N ALA A 470 -53.99 -19.72 5.51
CA ALA A 470 -52.77 -19.04 5.91
C ALA A 470 -51.85 -20.01 6.68
N GLY A 471 -50.65 -20.25 6.15
CA GLY A 471 -49.57 -20.96 6.82
C GLY A 471 -48.25 -20.37 6.35
N GLU A 472 -47.47 -19.82 7.28
CA GLU A 472 -46.09 -19.42 7.06
C GLU A 472 -45.29 -20.58 6.47
N PRO A 473 -44.39 -20.36 5.50
CA PRO A 473 -43.60 -21.44 4.95
C PRO A 473 -42.59 -21.93 5.99
N GLU A 474 -42.86 -23.09 6.60
CA GLU A 474 -41.88 -23.84 7.38
C GLU A 474 -40.75 -24.31 6.46
N MET A 475 -39.54 -23.86 6.78
CA MET A 475 -38.32 -24.23 6.07
C MET A 475 -37.96 -25.71 6.35
N PRO A 476 -37.50 -26.48 5.36
CA PRO A 476 -37.12 -27.88 5.53
C PRO A 476 -36.00 -28.08 6.57
N ALA A 477 -36.11 -29.15 7.35
CA ALA A 477 -35.23 -29.48 8.50
C ALA A 477 -33.75 -29.76 8.16
N TYR A 478 -33.36 -29.66 6.88
CA TYR A 478 -32.01 -29.96 6.39
C TYR A 478 -31.19 -28.71 6.03
N ASN A 479 -31.73 -27.51 6.27
CA ASN A 479 -30.98 -26.28 6.07
C ASN A 479 -30.04 -26.01 7.25
N THR A 480 -28.80 -26.46 7.12
CA THR A 480 -27.70 -26.01 7.98
C THR A 480 -27.40 -24.56 7.67
N ARG A 481 -27.79 -23.66 8.59
CA ARG A 481 -27.44 -22.24 8.55
C ARG A 481 -25.94 -22.11 8.82
N VAL A 482 -25.14 -21.92 7.78
CA VAL A 482 -23.71 -21.62 7.93
C VAL A 482 -23.59 -20.28 8.64
N GLN A 483 -23.12 -20.29 9.89
CA GLN A 483 -22.68 -19.06 10.54
C GLN A 483 -21.36 -18.66 9.89
N ILE A 484 -21.42 -17.62 9.05
CA ILE A 484 -20.21 -16.92 8.64
C ILE A 484 -19.71 -16.22 9.90
N ASN A 485 -18.60 -16.71 10.46
CA ASN A 485 -17.90 -16.03 11.52
C ASN A 485 -17.51 -14.65 10.98
N HIS A 486 -18.13 -13.61 11.53
CA HIS A 486 -17.64 -12.25 11.37
C HIS A 486 -16.35 -12.16 12.19
N ASP A 487 -15.22 -12.14 11.49
CA ASP A 487 -13.90 -11.98 12.09
C ASP A 487 -13.82 -10.53 12.62
N PRO A 488 -13.66 -10.29 13.92
CA PRO A 488 -13.60 -8.94 14.49
C PRO A 488 -12.28 -8.20 14.16
N ASP A 489 -11.36 -8.84 13.42
CA ASP A 489 -10.07 -8.27 13.04
C ASP A 489 -10.06 -7.56 11.66
N ASP A 490 -11.18 -7.56 10.92
CA ASP A 490 -11.35 -6.79 9.67
C ASP A 490 -11.94 -5.37 9.91
N GLU A 491 -11.78 -4.85 11.13
CA GLU A 491 -12.08 -3.46 11.54
C GLU A 491 -10.81 -2.66 11.91
N SER A 492 -9.62 -3.08 11.44
CA SER A 492 -8.38 -2.31 11.61
C SER A 492 -8.03 -1.47 10.37
N GLY A 493 -8.89 -0.51 10.03
CA GLY A 493 -8.65 0.39 8.90
C GLY A 493 -9.42 1.71 8.87
N GLU A 494 -10.33 1.98 9.81
CA GLU A 494 -11.07 3.25 9.88
C GLU A 494 -10.61 4.11 11.07
N GLU A 495 -9.38 4.60 11.01
CA GLU A 495 -8.99 5.84 11.69
C GLU A 495 -8.25 6.73 10.69
N GLY A 496 -9.04 7.42 9.88
CA GLY A 496 -8.59 8.37 8.89
C GLY A 496 -9.76 9.21 8.39
N ALA A 497 -10.51 9.79 9.34
CA ALA A 497 -11.53 10.77 9.03
C ALA A 497 -10.85 12.05 8.51
N GLU A 498 -10.72 12.17 7.20
CA GLU A 498 -10.62 13.46 6.54
C GLU A 498 -11.97 13.78 5.89
N GLU A 499 -12.50 14.91 6.32
CA GLU A 499 -13.66 15.61 5.78
C GLU A 499 -13.55 15.71 4.25
N ASP A 500 -14.45 15.08 3.51
CA ASP A 500 -14.70 15.46 2.12
C ASP A 500 -16.22 15.61 1.94
N ASP A 501 -16.61 16.86 1.68
CA ASP A 501 -17.96 17.32 1.38
C ASP A 501 -18.48 16.68 0.08
N GLN A 502 -19.07 15.49 0.18
CA GLN A 502 -19.92 14.93 -0.84
C GLN A 502 -21.21 14.40 -0.20
N GLU A 503 -22.36 14.90 -0.67
CA GLU A 503 -23.70 14.46 -0.27
C GLU A 503 -23.82 12.93 -0.42
N ASP A 504 -23.71 12.21 0.69
CA ASP A 504 -24.07 10.81 0.80
C ASP A 504 -25.56 10.65 0.47
N VAL A 505 -25.84 9.98 -0.65
CA VAL A 505 -27.20 9.56 -0.99
C VAL A 505 -27.60 8.49 0.03
N PRO A 506 -28.59 8.73 0.90
CA PRO A 506 -28.85 7.84 2.02
C PRO A 506 -29.39 6.49 1.53
N ASP A 507 -28.81 5.41 2.04
CA ASP A 507 -29.26 4.05 1.73
C ASP A 507 -30.70 3.79 2.24
N ARG A 508 -31.43 2.85 1.64
CA ARG A 508 -32.86 2.57 1.88
C ARG A 508 -33.19 2.40 3.37
N ASP A 509 -32.29 1.80 4.15
CA ASP A 509 -32.48 1.61 5.58
C ASP A 509 -32.17 2.86 6.41
N GLN A 510 -31.26 3.72 5.93
CA GLN A 510 -31.06 5.06 6.49
C GLN A 510 -32.26 5.95 6.19
N VAL A 511 -32.80 5.94 4.96
CA VAL A 511 -34.04 6.67 4.60
C VAL A 511 -35.22 6.18 5.44
N LYS A 512 -35.36 4.86 5.67
CA LYS A 512 -36.38 4.32 6.58
C LYS A 512 -36.19 4.76 8.02
N LYS A 513 -34.95 4.77 8.53
CA LYS A 513 -34.65 5.29 9.88
C LYS A 513 -34.92 6.78 9.99
N TYR A 514 -34.52 7.59 9.01
CA TYR A 514 -34.79 9.03 9.02
C TYR A 514 -36.29 9.33 8.88
N SER A 515 -37.00 8.57 8.05
CA SER A 515 -38.46 8.64 7.89
C SER A 515 -39.18 8.27 9.18
N SER A 516 -38.79 7.18 9.85
CA SER A 516 -39.38 6.78 11.14
C SER A 516 -39.05 7.79 12.25
N LEU A 517 -37.83 8.33 12.28
CA LEU A 517 -37.44 9.36 13.24
C LEU A 517 -38.18 10.69 13.00
N MET A 518 -38.45 11.04 11.74
CA MET A 518 -39.25 12.20 11.36
C MET A 518 -40.72 12.02 11.73
N LEU A 519 -41.29 10.84 11.51
CA LEU A 519 -42.64 10.47 11.97
C LEU A 519 -42.75 10.54 13.49
N ASP A 520 -41.76 10.05 14.22
CA ASP A 520 -41.73 10.12 15.69
C ASP A 520 -41.54 11.55 16.21
N LYS A 521 -40.71 12.37 15.56
CA LYS A 521 -40.57 13.80 15.87
C LYS A 521 -41.85 14.57 15.55
N ALA A 522 -42.53 14.28 14.44
CA ALA A 522 -43.81 14.88 14.08
C ALA A 522 -44.91 14.51 15.08
N ASN A 523 -44.97 13.24 15.49
CA ASN A 523 -45.89 12.77 16.53
C ASN A 523 -45.60 13.41 17.91
N LYS A 524 -44.33 13.58 18.28
CA LYS A 524 -43.93 14.33 19.49
C LYS A 524 -44.29 15.82 19.40
N LYS A 525 -44.17 16.44 18.22
CA LYS A 525 -44.53 17.85 17.98
C LYS A 525 -46.04 18.06 18.07
N GLN A 526 -46.85 17.17 17.48
CA GLN A 526 -48.32 17.18 17.65
C GLN A 526 -48.73 16.98 19.12
N LYS A 527 -48.05 16.10 19.87
CA LYS A 527 -48.30 15.90 21.32
C LYS A 527 -47.93 17.14 22.15
N ARG A 528 -46.85 17.86 21.79
CA ARG A 528 -46.47 19.15 22.43
C ARG A 528 -47.39 20.32 22.02
N GLN A 529 -47.89 20.36 20.79
CA GLN A 529 -48.85 21.38 20.35
C GLN A 529 -50.22 21.21 21.03
N ARG A 530 -50.65 19.96 21.26
CA ARG A 530 -51.83 19.65 22.09
C ARG A 530 -51.64 20.08 23.55
N ARG A 531 -50.43 19.99 24.11
CA ARG A 531 -50.12 20.50 25.46
C ARG A 531 -50.07 22.04 25.53
N ARG A 532 -49.46 22.71 24.54
CA ARG A 532 -49.38 24.19 24.51
C ARG A 532 -50.73 24.89 24.29
N LYS A 533 -51.71 24.25 23.64
CA LYS A 533 -53.09 24.77 23.57
C LYS A 533 -53.85 24.69 24.91
N GLY A 534 -53.29 24.06 25.95
CA GLY A 534 -53.87 23.98 27.29
C GLY A 534 -53.33 25.00 28.31
N GLU A 535 -52.22 25.70 28.03
CA GLU A 535 -51.52 26.57 29.00
C GLU A 535 -51.45 28.05 28.57
N GLY A 536 -52.40 28.49 27.75
CA GLY A 536 -52.56 29.89 27.34
C GLY A 536 -53.70 30.60 28.07
N ALA A 537 -53.72 30.56 29.41
CA ALA A 537 -54.61 31.40 30.21
C ALA A 537 -53.97 31.72 31.57
N LYS A 538 -53.82 33.02 31.86
CA LYS A 538 -53.21 33.67 33.06
C LYS A 538 -51.68 33.82 32.97
N GLY A 539 -51.05 34.97 33.18
CA GLY A 539 -51.49 36.29 33.64
C GLY A 539 -50.24 37.15 33.92
N SER A 540 -50.34 38.42 33.59
CA SER A 540 -49.37 39.52 33.72
C SER A 540 -48.97 39.92 35.16
N LYS A 541 -47.74 40.47 35.34
CA LYS A 541 -47.29 41.62 36.19
C LYS A 541 -45.78 41.47 36.51
N SER A 542 -44.83 42.34 36.12
CA SER A 542 -44.52 43.77 36.39
C SER A 542 -43.54 44.00 37.56
N VAL A 543 -42.57 44.94 37.34
CA VAL A 543 -41.66 45.66 38.31
C VAL A 543 -40.32 44.96 38.62
N GLY A 544 -39.11 45.58 38.62
CA GLY A 544 -38.65 46.95 38.38
C GLY A 544 -37.12 47.10 38.58
N LYS A 545 -36.53 48.11 37.91
CA LYS A 545 -35.29 48.93 38.13
C LYS A 545 -34.48 48.67 39.43
N LYS A 546 -33.14 48.85 39.55
CA LYS A 546 -32.09 49.65 38.84
C LYS A 546 -30.67 49.18 39.32
N PRO A 547 -29.55 49.70 38.75
CA PRO A 547 -28.18 49.17 38.82
C PRO A 547 -27.24 49.93 39.79
N ASP A 548 -26.04 49.38 40.08
CA ASP A 548 -24.72 50.04 39.88
C ASP A 548 -23.51 49.20 40.40
N ILE A 549 -22.49 49.10 39.53
CA ILE A 549 -21.04 49.29 39.72
C ILE A 549 -20.31 48.55 40.86
N ALA A 550 -19.39 47.63 40.47
CA ALA A 550 -17.94 47.67 40.71
C ALA A 550 -17.24 46.61 39.87
#